data_AF-A0A2P5LR50-F1
#
_entry.id   AF-A0A2P5LR50-F1
#
_cell.length_a   1.000
_cell.length_b   1.000
_cell.length_c   1.000
_cell.angle_alpha   90.00
_cell.angle_beta   90.00
_cell.angle_gamma   90.00
#
_symmetry.space_group_name_H-M   'P 1'
#
loop_
_entity.id
_entity.type
_entity.pdbx_description
1 polymer ?
#
loop_
_entity_poly.entity_id
_entity_poly.type
_entity_poly.pdbx_seq_one_letter_code
_entity_poly.pdbx_strand_id
1 'polypeptide(L)'
;MPVAMPALAQAPPPAGWTIGLGFGAGWNSNPHEISTRAKGDSAFSPDISLSYRRALWEGGALTLSVFGGSELYGRETSAGFQRLLGTVALSQTWQATTATVNIVQRKALSHDFFRHDSASTEIGVNLSRIVTLDESWSLLVFGRLARRLVGDGTEDRWRANANVTLTYKSGAWSWRAGGGFAYALEDKTPILPRINDRSISARLGVAYEWDKDREIALGGSFNRTYSSYQPNRFKSFSLQPRVSATIRF
;
A
#
# COMPACT_ATOMS: atom_id res chain seq x y z
N MET A 1 -3.68 0.21 4.58
CA MET A 1 -3.69 -0.29 3.17
C MET A 1 -2.98 -1.63 3.11
N PRO A 2 -3.58 -2.67 2.49
CA PRO A 2 -2.82 -3.87 2.15
C PRO A 2 -1.73 -3.45 1.15
N VAL A 3 -0.47 -3.68 1.52
CA VAL A 3 0.66 -3.48 0.62
C VAL A 3 0.66 -4.69 -0.30
N ALA A 4 0.20 -4.51 -1.55
CA ALA A 4 0.53 -5.46 -2.59
C ALA A 4 2.06 -5.58 -2.59
N MET A 5 2.57 -6.76 -2.25
CA MET A 5 4.02 -6.96 -2.25
C MET A 5 4.50 -6.81 -3.68
N PRO A 6 5.51 -5.97 -3.95
CA PRO A 6 5.99 -5.76 -5.31
C PRO A 6 6.50 -7.09 -5.86
N ALA A 7 5.96 -7.51 -7.01
CA ALA A 7 6.51 -8.58 -7.80
C ALA A 7 7.95 -8.23 -8.22
N LEU A 8 8.85 -9.20 -8.18
CA LEU A 8 10.27 -8.99 -8.46
C LEU A 8 10.63 -9.31 -9.91
N ALA A 9 11.49 -8.43 -10.42
CA ALA A 9 12.21 -8.44 -11.69
C ALA A 9 11.37 -8.26 -12.96
N GLN A 10 11.45 -7.08 -13.55
CA GLN A 10 11.72 -6.87 -14.99
C GLN A 10 12.02 -5.37 -15.18
N ALA A 11 12.60 -5.00 -16.32
CA ALA A 11 12.72 -3.61 -16.74
C ALA A 11 11.45 -2.80 -16.38
N PRO A 12 11.57 -1.48 -16.12
CA PRO A 12 10.39 -0.65 -15.82
C PRO A 12 9.25 -1.05 -16.76
N PRO A 13 8.05 -1.37 -16.22
CA PRO A 13 7.00 -2.02 -17.00
C PRO A 13 6.82 -1.28 -18.32
N PRO A 14 6.65 -1.96 -19.46
CA PRO A 14 6.62 -1.30 -20.76
C PRO A 14 5.62 -0.13 -20.76
N ALA A 15 5.93 0.91 -21.52
CA ALA A 15 4.95 1.99 -21.71
C ALA A 15 3.69 1.40 -22.32
N GLY A 16 2.52 1.85 -21.89
CA GLY A 16 1.25 1.27 -22.29
C GLY A 16 0.21 1.29 -21.19
N TRP A 17 -0.88 0.59 -21.47
CA TRP A 17 -1.99 0.44 -20.54
C TRP A 17 -1.85 -0.84 -19.74
N THR A 18 -2.35 -0.81 -18.51
CA THR A 18 -2.36 -1.96 -17.64
C THR A 18 -3.67 -2.00 -16.86
N ILE A 19 -4.35 -3.13 -16.91
CA ILE A 19 -5.52 -3.42 -16.08
C ILE A 19 -5.12 -4.47 -15.06
N GLY A 20 -5.27 -4.15 -13.78
CA GLY A 20 -5.10 -5.09 -12.68
C GLY A 20 -6.46 -5.48 -12.12
N LEU A 21 -6.65 -6.78 -11.89
CA LEU A 21 -7.80 -7.34 -11.20
C LEU A 21 -7.30 -8.10 -9.98
N GLY A 22 -7.94 -7.87 -8.84
CA GLY A 22 -7.63 -8.53 -7.60
C GLY A 22 -8.89 -8.97 -6.86
N PHE A 23 -8.81 -10.10 -6.20
CA PHE A 23 -9.78 -10.49 -5.19
C PHE A 23 -9.04 -11.16 -4.05
N GLY A 24 -9.37 -10.77 -2.83
CA GLY A 24 -8.78 -11.35 -1.63
C GLY A 24 -9.80 -11.53 -0.55
N ALA A 25 -9.53 -12.49 0.33
CA ALA A 25 -10.13 -12.50 1.65
C ALA A 25 -9.08 -11.98 2.65
N GLY A 26 -9.54 -11.43 3.76
CA GLY A 26 -8.64 -10.92 4.78
C GLY A 26 -9.22 -11.13 6.16
N TRP A 27 -8.39 -11.44 7.13
CA TRP A 27 -8.72 -11.39 8.54
C TRP A 27 -7.87 -10.36 9.24
N ASN A 28 -8.43 -9.62 10.19
CA ASN A 28 -7.69 -8.63 10.99
C ASN A 28 -8.02 -8.77 12.49
N SER A 29 -6.98 -8.92 13.31
CA SER A 29 -7.10 -9.07 14.74
C SER A 29 -7.55 -7.79 15.46
N ASN A 30 -7.36 -6.62 14.86
CA ASN A 30 -7.73 -5.32 15.43
C ASN A 30 -7.84 -4.24 14.34
N PRO A 31 -9.00 -4.10 13.70
CA PRO A 31 -9.16 -3.16 12.61
C PRO A 31 -9.50 -1.75 13.10
N HIS A 32 -8.49 -0.99 13.50
CA HIS A 32 -8.66 0.46 13.66
C HIS A 32 -8.40 1.16 12.34
N GLU A 33 -9.45 1.39 11.57
CA GLU A 33 -9.43 2.42 10.52
C GLU A 33 -10.85 2.89 10.14
N ILE A 34 -11.94 2.19 10.54
CA ILE A 34 -13.29 2.46 10.03
C ILE A 34 -14.33 2.08 11.08
N SER A 35 -15.35 2.92 11.30
CA SER A 35 -16.48 2.69 12.23
C SER A 35 -17.26 1.40 11.98
N THR A 36 -17.12 0.79 10.80
CA THR A 36 -17.77 -0.45 10.39
C THR A 36 -16.91 -1.70 10.53
N ARG A 37 -15.68 -1.59 11.06
CA ARG A 37 -14.82 -2.74 11.35
C ARG A 37 -14.82 -3.09 12.83
N ALA A 38 -15.01 -4.37 13.13
CA ALA A 38 -14.92 -4.94 14.46
C ALA A 38 -13.76 -5.92 14.60
N LYS A 39 -13.32 -6.13 15.84
CA LYS A 39 -12.23 -7.06 16.16
C LYS A 39 -12.54 -8.46 15.62
N GLY A 40 -11.59 -9.03 14.88
CA GLY A 40 -11.69 -10.38 14.32
C GLY A 40 -12.51 -10.47 13.04
N ASP A 41 -12.85 -9.34 12.41
CA ASP A 41 -13.60 -9.36 11.16
C ASP A 41 -12.82 -10.03 10.03
N SER A 42 -13.54 -10.87 9.29
CA SER A 42 -13.16 -11.31 7.96
C SER A 42 -13.76 -10.38 6.91
N ALA A 43 -12.95 -9.99 5.94
CA ALA A 43 -13.34 -9.18 4.81
C ALA A 43 -13.16 -9.94 3.50
N PHE A 44 -14.05 -9.71 2.55
CA PHE A 44 -13.81 -9.99 1.13
C PHE A 44 -13.50 -8.66 0.43
N SER A 45 -12.50 -8.66 -0.45
CA SER A 45 -11.95 -7.44 -1.03
C SER A 45 -11.68 -7.61 -2.52
N PRO A 46 -12.66 -7.30 -3.39
CA PRO A 46 -12.43 -7.16 -4.81
C PRO A 46 -11.82 -5.79 -5.10
N ASP A 47 -10.91 -5.77 -6.07
CA ASP A 47 -10.27 -4.56 -6.53
C ASP A 47 -9.95 -4.58 -8.02
N ILE A 48 -9.97 -3.39 -8.60
CA ILE A 48 -9.61 -3.12 -9.99
C ILE A 48 -8.68 -1.92 -10.04
N SER A 49 -7.67 -2.00 -10.88
CA SER A 49 -6.79 -0.87 -11.17
C SER A 49 -6.65 -0.69 -12.68
N LEU A 50 -6.59 0.57 -13.10
CA LEU A 50 -6.22 0.97 -14.44
C LEU A 50 -5.00 1.87 -14.34
N SER A 51 -3.96 1.59 -15.11
CA SER A 51 -2.75 2.38 -15.13
C SER A 51 -2.31 2.65 -16.56
N TYR A 52 -1.83 3.86 -16.81
CA TYR A 52 -1.15 4.24 -18.02
C TYR A 52 0.26 4.70 -17.68
N ARG A 53 1.27 4.08 -18.29
CA ARG A 53 2.67 4.47 -18.14
C ARG A 53 3.19 5.00 -19.47
N ARG A 54 3.86 6.14 -19.41
CA ARG A 54 4.59 6.73 -20.53
C ARG A 54 6.06 6.87 -20.17
N ALA A 55 6.93 6.24 -20.95
CA ALA A 55 8.36 6.53 -20.91
C ALA A 55 8.59 7.95 -21.46
N LEU A 56 9.35 8.76 -20.72
CA LEU A 56 9.65 10.13 -21.11
C LEU A 56 11.08 10.26 -21.64
N TRP A 57 12.02 9.59 -20.98
CA TRP A 57 13.44 9.51 -21.34
C TRP A 57 14.05 8.26 -20.69
N GLU A 58 15.36 8.04 -20.84
CA GLU A 58 16.04 6.88 -20.26
C GLU A 58 15.91 6.84 -18.73
N GLY A 59 15.29 5.78 -18.21
CA GLY A 59 14.98 5.63 -16.80
C GLY A 59 13.83 6.52 -16.29
N GLY A 60 13.36 7.49 -17.09
CA GLY A 60 12.32 8.46 -16.74
C GLY A 60 10.93 8.03 -17.19
N ALA A 61 9.92 8.10 -16.31
CA ALA A 61 8.54 7.78 -16.68
C ALA A 61 7.48 8.54 -15.89
N LEU A 62 6.39 8.88 -16.59
CA LEU A 62 5.13 9.34 -16.03
C LEU A 62 4.16 8.17 -15.92
N THR A 63 3.50 8.03 -14.78
CA THR A 63 2.47 7.01 -14.54
C THR A 63 1.21 7.68 -14.00
N LEU A 64 0.08 7.37 -14.62
CA LEU A 64 -1.26 7.73 -14.17
C LEU A 64 -1.97 6.45 -13.77
N SER A 65 -2.54 6.40 -12.58
CA SER A 65 -3.25 5.19 -12.11
C SER A 65 -4.52 5.54 -11.38
N VAL A 66 -5.56 4.74 -11.58
CA VAL A 66 -6.78 4.76 -10.78
C VAL A 66 -7.01 3.37 -10.23
N PHE A 67 -7.35 3.29 -8.96
CA PHE A 67 -7.68 2.07 -8.25
C PHE A 67 -9.06 2.23 -7.63
N GLY A 68 -9.94 1.25 -7.85
CA GLY A 68 -11.20 1.09 -7.17
C GLY A 68 -11.19 -0.22 -6.41
N GLY A 69 -11.65 -0.21 -5.17
CA GLY A 69 -11.80 -1.46 -4.42
C GLY A 69 -12.85 -1.34 -3.34
N SER A 70 -13.36 -2.48 -2.92
CA SER A 70 -14.24 -2.59 -1.77
C SER A 70 -13.64 -3.53 -0.73
N GLU A 71 -14.06 -3.37 0.51
CA GLU A 71 -13.92 -4.39 1.53
C GLU A 71 -15.32 -4.63 2.10
N LEU A 72 -15.82 -5.86 2.03
CA LEU A 72 -17.13 -6.30 2.49
C LEU A 72 -16.93 -7.18 3.72
N TYR A 73 -17.57 -6.86 4.84
CA TYR A 73 -17.40 -7.61 6.09
C TYR A 73 -18.50 -8.65 6.25
N GLY A 74 -18.12 -9.86 6.67
CA GLY A 74 -19.05 -11.00 6.73
C GLY A 74 -20.15 -10.92 7.79
N ARG A 75 -20.12 -9.92 8.69
CA ARG A 75 -21.06 -9.82 9.82
C ARG A 75 -22.39 -9.15 9.48
N GLU A 76 -22.41 -8.20 8.55
CA GLU A 76 -23.63 -7.46 8.21
C GLU A 76 -23.71 -7.21 6.70
N THR A 77 -24.91 -7.26 6.13
CA THR A 77 -25.17 -7.03 4.70
C THR A 77 -24.84 -5.61 4.22
N SER A 78 -24.71 -4.65 5.14
CA SER A 78 -24.31 -3.26 4.88
C SER A 78 -22.90 -2.90 5.37
N ALA A 79 -22.19 -3.82 6.03
CA ALA A 79 -20.88 -3.54 6.60
C ALA A 79 -19.78 -3.68 5.53
N GLY A 80 -19.07 -2.60 5.29
CA GLY A 80 -17.99 -2.57 4.31
C GLY A 80 -17.52 -1.15 4.06
N PHE A 81 -16.70 -0.95 3.04
CA PHE A 81 -16.45 0.36 2.46
C PHE A 81 -15.94 0.22 1.04
N GLN A 82 -16.26 1.20 0.21
CA GLN A 82 -15.73 1.34 -1.13
C GLN A 82 -14.76 2.52 -1.15
N ARG A 83 -13.64 2.37 -1.86
CA ARG A 83 -12.63 3.42 -2.00
C ARG A 83 -12.19 3.58 -3.44
N LEU A 84 -11.94 4.82 -3.81
CA LEU A 84 -11.27 5.23 -5.03
C LEU A 84 -9.93 5.86 -4.68
N LEU A 85 -8.89 5.51 -5.42
CA LEU A 85 -7.58 6.12 -5.33
C LEU A 85 -7.12 6.54 -6.72
N GLY A 86 -6.75 7.80 -6.88
CA GLY A 86 -6.07 8.32 -8.07
C GLY A 86 -4.60 8.60 -7.75
N THR A 87 -3.70 8.25 -8.65
CA THR A 87 -2.26 8.48 -8.50
C THR A 87 -1.69 9.09 -9.76
N VAL A 88 -0.85 10.11 -9.58
CA VAL A 88 0.06 10.64 -10.60
C VAL A 88 1.46 10.50 -10.06
N ALA A 89 2.35 9.89 -10.83
CA ALA A 89 3.73 9.64 -10.41
C ALA A 89 4.72 9.96 -11.54
N LEU A 90 5.78 10.70 -11.20
CA LEU A 90 6.96 10.88 -12.02
C LEU A 90 8.11 10.10 -11.38
N SER A 91 8.81 9.30 -12.16
CA SER A 91 9.90 8.44 -11.68
C SER A 91 11.16 8.60 -12.52
N GLN A 92 12.31 8.43 -11.88
CA GLN A 92 13.63 8.34 -12.48
C GLN A 92 14.33 7.10 -11.94
N THR A 93 14.87 6.27 -12.83
CA THR A 93 15.62 5.05 -12.48
C THR A 93 17.06 5.16 -12.97
N TRP A 94 18.02 4.83 -12.10
CA TRP A 94 19.44 4.75 -12.39
C TRP A 94 20.08 3.69 -11.51
N GLN A 95 20.94 2.83 -12.07
CA GLN A 95 21.71 1.83 -11.31
C GLN A 95 20.87 1.03 -10.30
N ALA A 96 19.72 0.48 -10.75
CA ALA A 96 18.75 -0.26 -9.94
C ALA A 96 18.10 0.52 -8.77
N THR A 97 18.28 1.84 -8.73
CA THR A 97 17.62 2.76 -7.80
C THR A 97 16.56 3.53 -8.56
N THR A 98 15.36 3.62 -7.98
CA THR A 98 14.24 4.39 -8.53
C THR A 98 13.79 5.43 -7.51
N ALA A 99 13.84 6.71 -7.90
CA ALA A 99 13.19 7.79 -7.18
C ALA A 99 11.84 8.11 -7.84
N THR A 100 10.82 8.31 -7.03
CA THR A 100 9.45 8.59 -7.49
C THR A 100 8.85 9.72 -6.69
N VAL A 101 8.42 10.78 -7.38
CA VAL A 101 7.56 11.81 -6.82
C VAL A 101 6.13 11.48 -7.22
N ASN A 102 5.22 11.44 -6.26
CA ASN A 102 3.83 11.08 -6.53
C ASN A 102 2.82 11.91 -5.73
N ILE A 103 1.66 12.10 -6.35
CA ILE A 103 0.46 12.64 -5.71
C ILE A 103 -0.57 11.53 -5.71
N VAL A 104 -1.13 11.23 -4.54
CA VAL A 104 -2.18 10.24 -4.34
C VAL A 104 -3.41 10.96 -3.80
N GLN A 105 -4.53 10.84 -4.50
CA GLN A 105 -5.83 11.24 -3.98
C GLN A 105 -6.61 10.01 -3.58
N ARG A 106 -7.26 10.06 -2.42
CA ARG A 106 -8.09 8.99 -1.88
C ARG A 106 -9.46 9.53 -1.54
N LYS A 107 -10.50 8.77 -1.89
CA LYS A 107 -11.88 9.05 -1.47
C LYS A 107 -12.61 7.75 -1.10
N ALA A 108 -13.29 7.73 0.04
CA ALA A 108 -14.29 6.72 0.37
C ALA A 108 -15.60 7.05 -0.34
N LEU A 109 -16.25 6.05 -0.96
CA LEU A 109 -17.42 6.24 -1.82
C LEU A 109 -18.75 5.87 -1.15
N SER A 110 -18.74 4.91 -0.22
CA SER A 110 -19.98 4.29 0.28
C SER A 110 -20.37 4.70 1.70
N HIS A 111 -19.65 5.63 2.33
CA HIS A 111 -19.92 6.09 3.68
C HIS A 111 -19.69 7.60 3.76
N ASP A 112 -20.65 8.32 4.35
CA ASP A 112 -20.42 9.64 4.92
C ASP A 112 -19.62 9.45 6.22
N PHE A 113 -18.34 9.07 6.09
CA PHE A 113 -17.41 9.31 7.18
C PHE A 113 -17.42 10.81 7.48
N PHE A 114 -17.19 11.20 8.74
CA PHE A 114 -16.82 12.58 9.03
C PHE A 114 -15.82 13.03 7.98
N ARG A 115 -16.03 14.21 7.37
CA ARG A 115 -15.29 14.66 6.17
C ARG A 115 -13.76 14.47 6.28
N HIS A 116 -13.25 14.49 7.51
CA HIS A 116 -11.92 14.11 7.93
C HIS A 116 -11.41 12.75 7.40
N ASP A 117 -12.18 11.66 7.50
CA ASP A 117 -11.72 10.32 7.11
C ASP A 117 -12.12 9.93 5.69
N SER A 118 -13.00 10.70 5.04
CA SER A 118 -13.58 10.34 3.74
C SER A 118 -12.70 10.72 2.55
N ALA A 119 -11.85 11.74 2.65
CA ALA A 119 -10.98 12.16 1.54
C ALA A 119 -9.62 12.69 2.01
N SER A 120 -8.57 12.38 1.27
CA SER A 120 -7.23 12.95 1.52
C SER A 120 -6.39 13.03 0.25
N THR A 121 -5.45 13.97 0.24
CA THR A 121 -4.39 14.08 -0.76
C THR A 121 -3.05 13.84 -0.09
N GLU A 122 -2.21 13.00 -0.67
CA GLU A 122 -0.88 12.70 -0.17
C GLU A 122 0.15 12.99 -1.25
N ILE A 123 1.07 13.90 -0.97
CA ILE A 123 2.18 14.26 -1.85
C ILE A 123 3.44 13.66 -1.25
N GLY A 124 4.18 12.87 -2.03
CA GLY A 124 5.34 12.17 -1.50
C GLY A 124 6.48 11.99 -2.48
N VAL A 125 7.63 11.72 -1.89
CA VAL A 125 8.86 11.30 -2.56
C VAL A 125 9.21 9.92 -2.00
N ASN A 126 9.50 9.00 -2.90
CA ASN A 126 9.88 7.63 -2.60
C ASN A 126 11.25 7.37 -3.22
N LEU A 127 12.05 6.58 -2.53
CA LEU A 127 13.29 6.03 -3.03
C LEU A 127 13.23 4.52 -2.83
N SER A 128 13.53 3.77 -3.88
CA SER A 128 13.58 2.32 -3.81
C SER A 128 14.83 1.81 -4.51
N ARG A 129 15.41 0.73 -3.99
CA ARG A 129 16.54 0.06 -4.62
C ARG A 129 16.37 -1.44 -4.48
N ILE A 130 16.57 -2.14 -5.58
CA ILE A 130 16.64 -3.60 -5.58
C ILE A 130 18.13 -3.99 -5.61
N VAL A 131 18.53 -4.82 -4.66
CA VAL A 131 19.86 -5.42 -4.59
C VAL A 131 19.70 -6.91 -4.87
N THR A 132 20.16 -7.35 -6.03
CA THR A 132 20.25 -8.78 -6.35
C THR A 132 21.41 -9.36 -5.56
N LEU A 133 21.10 -10.33 -4.68
CA LEU A 133 22.10 -10.99 -3.85
C LEU A 133 22.69 -12.19 -4.60
N ASP A 134 21.83 -12.97 -5.26
CA ASP A 134 22.17 -14.04 -6.18
C ASP A 134 21.01 -14.28 -7.19
N GLU A 135 21.03 -15.41 -7.90
CA GLU A 135 20.01 -15.75 -8.91
C GLU A 135 18.59 -15.92 -8.34
N SER A 136 18.47 -16.28 -7.06
CA SER A 136 17.20 -16.56 -6.38
C SER A 136 16.83 -15.51 -5.34
N TRP A 137 17.81 -14.81 -4.77
CA TRP A 137 17.63 -13.87 -3.67
C TRP A 137 17.78 -12.42 -4.09
N SER A 138 16.86 -11.60 -3.60
CA SER A 138 16.92 -10.15 -3.81
C SER A 138 16.38 -9.39 -2.60
N LEU A 139 16.92 -8.20 -2.39
CA LEU A 139 16.58 -7.31 -1.30
C LEU A 139 16.02 -6.00 -1.86
N LEU A 140 14.78 -5.67 -1.50
CA LEU A 140 14.20 -4.37 -1.74
C LEU A 140 14.40 -3.48 -0.52
N VAL A 141 15.09 -2.36 -0.70
CA VAL A 141 15.15 -1.27 0.27
C VAL A 141 14.26 -0.15 -0.22
N PHE A 142 13.36 0.32 0.64
CA PHE A 142 12.38 1.35 0.31
C PHE A 142 12.35 2.43 1.39
N GLY A 143 12.37 3.69 0.97
CA GLY A 143 12.18 4.86 1.82
C GLY A 143 11.13 5.79 1.24
N ARG A 144 10.36 6.46 2.09
CA ARG A 144 9.33 7.41 1.71
C ARG A 144 9.28 8.57 2.68
N LEU A 145 9.11 9.77 2.13
CA LEU A 145 8.66 10.96 2.85
C LEU A 145 7.42 11.50 2.14
N ALA A 146 6.37 11.80 2.89
CA ALA A 146 5.13 12.33 2.34
C ALA A 146 4.47 13.31 3.28
N ARG A 147 3.66 14.21 2.72
CA ARG A 147 2.72 15.05 3.43
C ARG A 147 1.32 14.66 3.02
N ARG A 148 0.48 14.32 3.99
CA ARG A 148 -0.95 14.07 3.81
C ARG A 148 -1.72 15.32 4.22
N LEU A 149 -2.67 15.70 3.39
CA LEU A 149 -3.62 16.79 3.60
C LEU A 149 -5.00 16.14 3.65
N VAL A 150 -5.69 16.31 4.78
CA VAL A 150 -7.05 15.80 4.92
C VAL A 150 -8.03 16.72 4.17
N GLY A 151 -9.03 16.14 3.52
CA GLY A 151 -9.91 16.83 2.58
C GLY A 151 -10.77 17.93 3.20
N ASP A 152 -11.02 17.88 4.51
CA ASP A 152 -11.73 18.93 5.25
C ASP A 152 -10.81 20.03 5.81
N GLY A 153 -9.50 19.92 5.59
CA GLY A 153 -8.50 20.90 6.00
C GLY A 153 -8.20 20.94 7.51
N THR A 154 -8.78 20.03 8.29
CA THR A 154 -8.63 20.01 9.76
C THR A 154 -7.26 19.48 10.20
N GLU A 155 -6.55 18.76 9.33
CA GLU A 155 -5.30 18.10 9.69
C GLU A 155 -4.35 17.95 8.50
N ASP A 156 -3.07 18.19 8.76
CA ASP A 156 -1.98 17.75 7.91
C ASP A 156 -1.10 16.74 8.66
N ARG A 157 -0.54 15.74 7.97
CA ARG A 157 0.42 14.79 8.57
C ARG A 157 1.68 14.69 7.72
N TRP A 158 2.83 14.90 8.34
CA TRP A 158 4.11 14.47 7.79
C TRP A 158 4.31 12.99 8.07
N ARG A 159 4.73 12.22 7.07
CA ARG A 159 4.87 10.78 7.16
C ARG A 159 6.20 10.36 6.59
N ALA A 160 6.98 9.62 7.37
CA ALA A 160 8.20 8.98 6.90
C ALA A 160 8.05 7.47 7.05
N ASN A 161 8.61 6.70 6.12
CA ASN A 161 8.55 5.25 6.19
C ASN A 161 9.81 4.65 5.56
N ALA A 162 10.32 3.59 6.18
CA ALA A 162 11.42 2.80 5.64
C ALA A 162 11.05 1.33 5.76
N ASN A 163 11.20 0.56 4.68
CA ASN A 163 11.00 -0.89 4.69
C ASN A 163 12.18 -1.58 4.02
N VAL A 164 12.38 -2.82 4.46
CA VAL A 164 13.26 -3.78 3.80
C VAL A 164 12.45 -5.05 3.55
N THR A 165 12.55 -5.62 2.35
CA THR A 165 11.91 -6.89 1.98
C THR A 165 12.92 -7.77 1.28
N LEU A 166 13.19 -8.93 1.88
CA LEU A 166 13.97 -10.00 1.29
C LEU A 166 13.02 -10.93 0.52
N THR A 167 13.41 -11.33 -0.68
CA THR A 167 12.64 -12.25 -1.50
C THR A 167 13.53 -13.38 -1.99
N TYR A 168 13.00 -14.60 -1.90
CA TYR A 168 13.56 -15.81 -2.48
C TYR A 168 12.62 -16.31 -3.58
N LYS A 169 13.13 -16.49 -4.79
CA LYS A 169 12.37 -17.03 -5.93
C LYS A 169 12.87 -18.43 -6.26
N SER A 170 11.94 -19.36 -6.44
CA SER A 170 12.21 -20.74 -6.85
C SER A 170 11.15 -21.18 -7.85
N GLY A 171 11.48 -21.10 -9.14
CA GLY A 171 10.52 -21.32 -10.23
C GLY A 171 9.33 -20.37 -10.15
N ALA A 172 8.12 -20.94 -10.10
CA ALA A 172 6.85 -20.23 -9.96
C ALA A 172 6.61 -19.68 -8.53
N TRP A 173 7.38 -20.13 -7.54
CA TRP A 173 7.21 -19.73 -6.15
C TRP A 173 8.08 -18.52 -5.80
N SER A 174 7.50 -17.61 -5.01
CA SER A 174 8.26 -16.54 -4.36
C SER A 174 7.90 -16.44 -2.88
N TRP A 175 8.93 -16.40 -2.04
CA TRP A 175 8.83 -16.26 -0.60
C TRP A 175 9.35 -14.88 -0.22
N ARG A 176 8.58 -14.14 0.58
CA ARG A 176 8.85 -12.74 0.87
C ARG A 176 8.83 -12.55 2.39
N ALA A 177 9.89 -11.97 2.93
CA ALA A 177 9.98 -11.63 4.33
C ALA A 177 10.48 -10.20 4.46
N GLY A 178 9.85 -9.41 5.31
CA GLY A 178 10.23 -8.01 5.43
C GLY A 178 9.64 -7.32 6.65
N GLY A 179 9.98 -6.07 6.77
CA GLY A 179 9.53 -5.23 7.86
C GLY A 179 9.90 -3.80 7.61
N GLY A 180 9.46 -2.94 8.52
CA GLY A 180 9.74 -1.53 8.38
C GLY A 180 9.26 -0.70 9.55
N PHE A 181 9.74 0.53 9.55
CA PHE A 181 9.40 1.58 10.49
C PHE A 181 8.60 2.67 9.76
N ALA A 182 7.57 3.19 10.41
CA ALA A 182 6.90 4.40 9.96
C ALA A 182 6.83 5.42 11.09
N TYR A 183 6.89 6.67 10.70
CA TYR A 183 6.71 7.83 11.55
C TYR A 183 5.59 8.69 10.95
N ALA A 184 4.68 9.18 11.77
CA ALA A 184 3.74 10.22 11.39
C ALA A 184 3.73 11.31 12.46
N LEU A 185 3.83 12.55 12.00
CA LEU A 185 3.73 13.74 12.82
C LEU A 185 2.55 14.56 12.32
N GLU A 186 1.57 14.76 13.19
CA GLU A 186 0.48 15.68 12.95
C GLU A 186 0.95 17.14 13.02
N ASP A 187 0.55 17.91 12.03
CA ASP A 187 0.83 19.33 11.88
C ASP A 187 -0.49 20.05 11.64
N LYS A 188 -0.74 21.15 12.37
CA LYS A 188 -1.99 21.97 12.43
C LYS A 188 -3.04 21.69 13.51
N THR A 189 -2.64 21.69 14.78
CA THR A 189 -3.48 22.33 15.81
C THR A 189 -2.58 23.10 16.80
N PRO A 190 -2.71 24.44 16.93
CA PRO A 190 -2.00 25.18 17.99
C PRO A 190 -2.57 24.91 19.39
N ILE A 191 -3.70 24.19 19.48
CA ILE A 191 -4.48 24.00 20.71
C ILE A 191 -4.38 22.57 21.26
N LEU A 192 -4.00 21.57 20.45
CA LEU A 192 -3.85 20.18 20.88
C LEU A 192 -2.39 19.73 20.82
N PRO A 193 -1.97 18.77 21.67
CA PRO A 193 -0.62 18.23 21.61
C PRO A 193 -0.39 17.56 20.26
N ARG A 194 0.71 17.92 19.57
CA ARG A 194 1.10 17.27 18.31
C ARG A 194 1.15 15.76 18.50
N ILE A 195 0.35 15.03 17.72
CA ILE A 195 0.34 13.58 17.77
C ILE A 195 1.57 13.04 17.02
N ASN A 196 2.35 12.21 17.72
CA ASN A 196 3.56 11.59 17.22
C ASN A 196 3.36 10.08 17.20
N ASP A 197 3.08 9.56 16.02
CA ASP A 197 2.85 8.14 15.80
C ASP A 197 4.11 7.48 15.23
N ARG A 198 4.47 6.35 15.80
CA ARG A 198 5.58 5.50 15.36
C ARG A 198 5.04 4.11 15.20
N SER A 199 5.28 3.48 14.06
CA SER A 199 4.86 2.11 13.83
C SER A 199 6.01 1.23 13.41
N ILE A 200 5.99 -0.01 13.86
CA ILE A 200 6.89 -1.07 13.43
C ILE A 200 6.04 -2.15 12.82
N SER A 201 6.48 -2.67 11.68
CA SER A 201 5.77 -3.72 10.96
C SER A 201 6.70 -4.87 10.60
N ALA A 202 6.13 -6.07 10.59
CA ALA A 202 6.73 -7.28 10.06
C ALA A 202 5.75 -7.92 9.07
N ARG A 203 6.25 -8.48 7.98
CA ARG A 203 5.46 -9.04 6.89
C ARG A 203 6.12 -10.33 6.42
N LEU A 204 5.29 -11.34 6.19
CA LEU A 204 5.68 -12.59 5.56
C LEU A 204 4.69 -12.88 4.45
N GLY A 205 5.15 -13.50 3.38
CA GLY A 205 4.26 -13.89 2.29
C GLY A 205 4.85 -14.98 1.42
N VAL A 206 3.95 -15.72 0.79
CA VAL A 206 4.27 -16.67 -0.27
C VAL A 206 3.37 -16.34 -1.46
N ALA A 207 3.91 -16.42 -2.67
CA ALA A 207 3.15 -16.29 -3.89
C ALA A 207 3.54 -17.38 -4.88
N TYR A 208 2.54 -17.83 -5.65
CA TYR A 208 2.66 -18.77 -6.75
C TYR A 208 2.18 -18.10 -8.03
N GLU A 209 3.09 -17.91 -8.98
CA GLU A 209 2.85 -17.36 -10.31
C GLU A 209 2.67 -18.52 -11.29
N TRP A 210 1.42 -18.83 -11.66
CA TRP A 210 1.15 -19.97 -12.56
C TRP A 210 1.31 -19.60 -14.04
N ASP A 211 1.28 -18.30 -14.33
CA ASP A 211 1.49 -17.72 -15.64
C ASP A 211 1.94 -16.27 -15.44
N LYS A 212 2.60 -15.69 -16.43
CA LYS A 212 3.13 -14.33 -16.34
C LYS A 212 2.02 -13.37 -15.90
N ASP A 213 2.30 -12.58 -14.87
CA ASP A 213 1.39 -11.56 -14.32
C ASP A 213 0.10 -12.13 -13.67
N ARG A 214 0.04 -13.45 -13.39
CA ARG A 214 -1.07 -14.12 -12.72
C ARG A 214 -0.58 -14.86 -11.48
N GLU A 215 -0.93 -14.36 -10.30
CA GLU A 215 -0.44 -14.90 -9.03
C GLU A 215 -1.54 -15.17 -8.00
N ILE A 216 -1.33 -16.23 -7.22
CA ILE A 216 -2.01 -16.46 -5.94
C ILE A 216 -0.99 -16.16 -4.85
N ALA A 217 -1.35 -15.31 -3.90
CA ALA A 217 -0.50 -14.93 -2.79
C ALA A 217 -1.21 -15.14 -1.46
N LEU A 218 -0.45 -15.54 -0.43
CA LEU A 218 -0.86 -15.50 0.96
C LEU A 218 0.09 -14.58 1.71
N GLY A 219 -0.42 -13.50 2.26
CA GLY A 219 0.34 -12.55 3.06
C GLY A 219 -0.10 -12.52 4.52
N GLY A 220 0.87 -12.50 5.43
CA GLY A 220 0.68 -12.20 6.84
C GLY A 220 1.38 -10.90 7.20
N SER A 221 0.76 -10.06 8.03
CA SER A 221 1.42 -8.86 8.55
C SER A 221 1.13 -8.62 10.01
N PHE A 222 2.13 -8.14 10.71
CA PHE A 222 2.03 -7.62 12.07
C PHE A 222 2.37 -6.13 12.04
N ASN A 223 1.61 -5.33 12.79
CA ASN A 223 1.88 -3.92 12.99
C ASN A 223 1.71 -3.56 14.47
N ARG A 224 2.61 -2.75 14.99
CA ARG A 224 2.52 -2.14 16.31
C ARG A 224 2.75 -0.65 16.21
N THR A 225 1.75 0.13 16.63
CA THR A 225 1.78 1.58 16.69
C THR A 225 1.97 2.05 18.13
N TYR A 226 2.94 2.94 18.30
CA TYR A 226 3.20 3.72 19.49
C TYR A 226 2.78 5.16 19.20
N SER A 227 2.10 5.82 20.13
CA SER A 227 1.58 7.17 19.93
C SER A 227 1.63 7.98 21.21
N SER A 228 1.81 9.30 21.10
CA SER A 228 1.54 10.22 22.21
C SER A 228 0.04 10.24 22.57
N TYR A 229 -0.85 9.89 21.65
CA TYR A 229 -2.30 9.81 21.86
C TYR A 229 -2.72 8.36 22.10
N GLN A 230 -3.29 8.06 23.28
CA GLN A 230 -3.58 6.69 23.71
C GLN A 230 -4.50 5.92 22.73
N PRO A 231 -5.55 6.51 22.15
CA PRO A 231 -6.39 5.82 21.17
C PRO A 231 -5.65 5.35 19.90
N ASN A 232 -4.54 5.99 19.52
CA ASN A 232 -3.74 5.58 18.36
C ASN A 232 -2.76 4.44 18.65
N ARG A 233 -2.66 3.98 19.92
CA ARG A 233 -1.79 2.87 20.30
C ARG A 233 -2.48 1.54 20.04
N PHE A 234 -1.96 0.76 19.10
CA PHE A 234 -2.53 -0.55 18.80
C PHE A 234 -1.50 -1.57 18.35
N LYS A 235 -1.93 -2.83 18.42
CA LYS A 235 -1.27 -3.97 17.78
C LYS A 235 -2.29 -4.63 16.87
N SER A 236 -1.89 -4.97 15.66
CA SER A 236 -2.73 -5.72 14.73
C SER A 236 -1.92 -6.81 14.04
N PHE A 237 -2.61 -7.90 13.78
CA PHE A 237 -2.16 -8.97 12.91
C PHE A 237 -3.20 -9.13 11.81
N SER A 238 -2.76 -9.32 10.58
CA SER A 238 -3.62 -9.64 9.46
C SER A 238 -3.11 -10.83 8.67
N LEU A 239 -4.06 -11.60 8.12
CA LEU A 239 -3.82 -12.67 7.18
C LEU A 239 -4.68 -12.42 5.95
N GLN A 240 -4.08 -12.46 4.75
CA GLN A 240 -4.71 -12.01 3.52
C GLN A 240 -4.32 -12.93 2.36
N PRO A 241 -5.10 -13.99 2.06
CA PRO A 241 -5.05 -14.65 0.77
C PRO A 241 -5.57 -13.71 -0.33
N ARG A 242 -4.89 -13.70 -1.47
CA ARG A 242 -5.24 -12.89 -2.62
C ARG A 242 -4.94 -13.63 -3.91
N VAL A 243 -5.78 -13.41 -4.90
CA VAL A 243 -5.50 -13.75 -6.29
C VAL A 243 -5.48 -12.44 -7.06
N SER A 244 -4.50 -12.29 -7.93
CA SER A 244 -4.40 -11.13 -8.79
C SER A 244 -3.94 -11.50 -10.18
N ALA A 245 -4.46 -10.77 -11.16
CA ALA A 245 -4.07 -10.86 -12.55
C ALA A 245 -3.84 -9.46 -13.10
N THR A 246 -2.77 -9.30 -13.89
CA THR A 246 -2.47 -8.05 -14.60
C THR A 246 -2.47 -8.30 -16.11
N ILE A 247 -3.22 -7.47 -16.84
CA ILE A 247 -3.32 -7.50 -18.29
C ILE A 247 -2.66 -6.23 -18.84
N ARG A 248 -1.75 -6.37 -19.80
CA ARG A 248 -0.97 -5.27 -20.39
C ARG A 248 -1.35 -5.09 -21.86
N PHE A 249 -1.44 -3.84 -22.33
CA PHE A 249 -1.76 -3.46 -23.71
C PHE A 249 -0.74 -2.44 -24.24
#